data_AF-A0A068RPJ1-F1
#
_entry.id   AF-A0A068RPJ1-F1
#
_cell.length_a   1.000
_cell.length_b   1.000
_cell.length_c   1.000
_cell.angle_alpha   90.00
_cell.angle_beta   90.00
_cell.angle_gamma   90.00
#
_symmetry.space_group_name_H-M   'P 1'
#
loop_
_entity.id
_entity.type
_entity.pdbx_description
1 polymer ?
#
loop_
_entity_poly.entity_id
_entity_poly.type
_entity_poly.pdbx_seq_one_letter_code
_entity_poly.pdbx_strand_id
1 'polypeptide(L)'
;MTNLNLTCNNTQPIGIDGDIDTGKPRRSRRNVEPIDWGSANMTTLGPENKQQAKSILTDATWIAMEEMSPVEEDTIEQKCFHWEIDNWSNLPHEARGPVFEAGGHEWNLLLFPRGNHGDFSHISVYLELTNAKDTCRPDQHACAQYVILVSSISDPTNYYCKPSRARFSNYCKDWGFNDFLPHERLLSFKDDKERVSVPFLENDRIRFSVIVNVVRDPTGVLWMTDFENYDSREHTGFVGLRNQGATCYMNSLFQSLYCTNAFRKAVYQIPTENDNPTDSIALSMQRLFHNLQFSNNAVDTVEVTKSFKWNSLDTLMQHDVQEFNRLLQDKLEEKMMVHTSRIKELHVLTHADNPIT
;
A
#
# COMPACT_ATOMS: atom_id res chain seq x y z
N MET A 1 -9.67 21.63 27.92
CA MET A 1 -8.50 20.93 27.37
C MET A 1 -9.02 19.66 26.71
N THR A 2 -9.39 19.79 25.43
CA THR A 2 -9.92 18.71 24.61
C THR A 2 -8.75 18.09 23.87
N ASN A 3 -8.36 16.87 24.27
CA ASN A 3 -7.41 16.06 23.51
C ASN A 3 -8.11 15.59 22.23
N LEU A 4 -7.70 16.16 21.10
CA LEU A 4 -7.96 15.60 19.78
C LEU A 4 -7.06 14.37 19.63
N ASN A 5 -7.63 13.17 19.81
CA ASN A 5 -6.98 11.94 19.36
C ASN A 5 -6.92 12.00 17.83
N LEU A 6 -5.70 12.20 17.31
CA LEU A 6 -5.40 12.11 15.89
C LEU A 6 -5.38 10.62 15.54
N THR A 7 -6.41 10.14 14.86
CA THR A 7 -6.32 8.89 14.10
C THR A 7 -5.23 9.05 13.04
N CYS A 8 -4.39 8.02 12.85
CA CYS A 8 -3.37 8.05 11.80
C CYS A 8 -4.07 8.28 10.45
N ASN A 9 -3.71 9.36 9.74
CA ASN A 9 -4.30 9.71 8.46
C ASN A 9 -4.08 8.55 7.47
N ASN A 10 -5.19 7.91 7.09
CA ASN A 10 -5.25 6.85 6.09
C ASN A 10 -4.90 7.42 4.70
N THR A 11 -3.65 7.33 4.27
CA THR A 11 -3.29 7.36 2.85
C THR A 11 -3.17 5.93 2.35
N GLN A 12 -4.26 5.39 1.79
CA GLN A 12 -4.18 4.16 1.02
C GLN A 12 -3.27 4.38 -0.21
N PRO A 13 -2.37 3.43 -0.54
CA PRO A 13 -1.75 3.43 -1.85
C PRO A 13 -2.82 3.23 -2.91
N ILE A 14 -2.85 4.13 -3.90
CA ILE A 14 -3.74 4.11 -5.05
C ILE A 14 -3.56 2.76 -5.76
N GLY A 15 -4.56 1.89 -5.66
CA GLY A 15 -4.68 0.70 -6.49
C GLY A 15 -4.96 1.14 -7.92
N ILE A 16 -4.03 0.81 -8.81
CA ILE A 16 -4.11 1.11 -10.23
C ILE A 16 -4.92 -0.01 -10.89
N ASP A 17 -6.24 0.02 -10.76
CA ASP A 17 -7.13 -0.73 -11.67
C ASP A 17 -7.66 0.24 -12.72
N GLY A 18 -6.94 0.28 -13.84
CA GLY A 18 -7.38 0.97 -15.04
C GLY A 18 -8.34 0.08 -15.81
N ASP A 19 -9.63 0.46 -15.81
CA ASP A 19 -10.54 0.06 -16.87
C ASP A 19 -11.05 1.30 -17.60
N ILE A 20 -10.66 1.36 -18.87
CA ILE A 20 -10.92 2.45 -19.81
C ILE A 20 -12.38 2.33 -20.28
N ASP A 21 -13.22 3.28 -19.87
CA ASP A 21 -14.58 3.47 -20.39
C ASP A 21 -14.54 3.92 -21.87
N THR A 22 -14.66 2.97 -22.79
CA THR A 22 -14.92 3.26 -24.20
C THR A 22 -16.41 3.37 -24.45
N GLY A 23 -16.93 4.59 -24.39
CA GLY A 23 -18.34 4.89 -24.69
C GLY A 23 -18.77 4.49 -26.10
N LYS A 24 -19.93 3.82 -26.19
CA LYS A 24 -20.80 3.77 -27.39
C LYS A 24 -22.29 3.69 -26.99
N PRO A 25 -23.21 4.14 -27.86
CA PRO A 25 -24.36 4.96 -27.46
C PRO A 25 -25.66 4.19 -27.17
N ARG A 26 -26.52 4.85 -26.37
CA ARG A 26 -27.93 4.53 -26.12
C ARG A 26 -28.68 4.24 -27.43
N ARG A 27 -29.31 3.06 -27.52
CA ARG A 27 -30.34 2.76 -28.51
C ARG A 27 -31.71 2.63 -27.85
N SER A 28 -32.68 3.21 -28.56
CA SER A 28 -34.07 3.44 -28.19
C SER A 28 -34.88 2.16 -27.97
N ARG A 29 -35.90 2.33 -27.12
CA ARG A 29 -37.07 1.47 -26.92
C ARG A 29 -37.54 0.79 -28.21
N ARG A 30 -37.76 -0.53 -28.15
CA ARG A 30 -38.74 -1.23 -28.98
C ARG A 30 -39.62 -2.07 -28.07
N ASN A 31 -40.93 -1.78 -28.11
CA ASN A 31 -41.98 -2.62 -27.56
C ASN A 31 -42.01 -3.93 -28.36
N VAL A 32 -42.03 -5.07 -27.67
CA VAL A 32 -42.49 -6.35 -28.22
C VAL A 32 -43.30 -7.05 -27.13
N GLU A 33 -44.48 -7.51 -27.54
CA GLU A 33 -45.58 -8.10 -26.78
C GLU A 33 -45.26 -9.49 -26.16
N PRO A 34 -46.08 -10.00 -25.21
CA PRO A 34 -45.70 -11.14 -24.37
C PRO A 34 -45.85 -12.48 -25.11
N ILE A 35 -44.86 -13.36 -24.91
CA ILE A 35 -44.93 -14.76 -25.36
C ILE A 35 -45.30 -15.63 -24.16
N ASP A 36 -46.47 -16.26 -24.29
CA ASP A 36 -46.99 -17.33 -23.44
C ASP A 36 -46.14 -18.60 -23.60
N TRP A 37 -45.64 -19.13 -22.49
CA TRP A 37 -45.06 -20.48 -22.41
C TRP A 37 -45.75 -21.26 -21.31
N GLY A 38 -46.87 -21.90 -21.69
CA GLY A 38 -47.46 -22.98 -20.94
C GLY A 38 -46.47 -24.13 -20.69
N SER A 39 -46.40 -24.55 -19.43
CA SER A 39 -46.06 -25.90 -18.95
C SER A 39 -44.99 -26.69 -19.72
N ALA A 40 -43.74 -26.62 -19.26
CA ALA A 40 -42.71 -27.62 -19.55
C ALA A 40 -41.88 -27.94 -18.30
N ASN A 41 -42.20 -29.10 -17.71
CA ASN A 41 -41.40 -30.02 -16.89
C ASN A 41 -40.25 -29.48 -16.00
N MET A 42 -40.49 -29.58 -14.68
CA MET A 42 -39.47 -29.73 -13.64
C MET A 42 -38.45 -30.79 -14.06
N THR A 43 -37.23 -30.34 -14.36
CA THR A 43 -36.05 -31.20 -14.40
C THR A 43 -35.16 -30.77 -13.25
N THR A 44 -35.17 -31.55 -12.18
CA THR A 44 -34.23 -31.42 -11.06
C THR A 44 -32.82 -31.63 -11.58
N LEU A 45 -32.02 -30.57 -11.60
CA LEU A 45 -30.57 -30.65 -11.75
C LEU A 45 -29.99 -31.31 -10.49
N GLY A 46 -29.15 -32.34 -10.70
CA GLY A 46 -28.44 -33.09 -9.65
C GLY A 46 -27.41 -32.24 -8.90
N PRO A 47 -26.77 -32.81 -7.85
CA PRO A 47 -25.96 -32.05 -6.92
C PRO A 47 -24.61 -31.71 -7.55
N GLU A 48 -24.51 -30.55 -8.16
CA GLU A 48 -23.21 -29.93 -8.43
C GLU A 48 -22.61 -29.46 -7.10
N ASN A 49 -21.34 -29.83 -6.86
CA ASN A 49 -20.53 -29.52 -5.69
C ASN A 49 -20.76 -28.09 -5.15
N LYS A 50 -21.65 -27.94 -4.16
CA LYS A 50 -21.65 -26.77 -3.29
C LYS A 50 -20.46 -26.93 -2.36
N GLN A 51 -19.39 -26.15 -2.57
CA GLN A 51 -18.42 -25.90 -1.51
C GLN A 51 -19.21 -25.54 -0.25
N GLN A 52 -19.06 -26.36 0.79
CA GLN A 52 -19.78 -26.18 2.04
C GLN A 52 -19.43 -24.79 2.60
N ALA A 53 -20.44 -23.97 2.84
CA ALA A 53 -20.25 -22.62 3.33
C ALA A 53 -19.43 -22.64 4.63
N LYS A 54 -18.35 -21.86 4.66
CA LYS A 54 -17.37 -21.83 5.75
C LYS A 54 -17.88 -20.97 6.87
N SER A 55 -17.75 -21.42 8.12
CA SER A 55 -18.27 -20.68 9.28
C SER A 55 -17.12 -19.97 9.99
N ILE A 56 -17.31 -18.70 10.33
CA ILE A 56 -16.29 -17.93 11.06
C ILE A 56 -15.98 -18.52 12.45
N LEU A 57 -16.91 -19.29 13.04
CA LEU A 57 -16.70 -19.92 14.35
C LEU A 57 -15.84 -21.19 14.29
N THR A 58 -15.73 -21.82 13.12
CA THR A 58 -15.14 -23.17 12.97
C THR A 58 -14.00 -23.24 11.97
N ASP A 59 -14.01 -22.35 10.97
CA ASP A 59 -13.12 -22.40 9.81
C ASP A 59 -12.19 -21.17 9.73
N ALA A 60 -11.93 -20.50 10.85
CA ALA A 60 -11.13 -19.26 10.89
C ALA A 60 -9.76 -19.40 10.20
N THR A 61 -9.05 -20.51 10.37
CA THR A 61 -7.76 -20.75 9.70
C THR A 61 -7.89 -20.84 8.19
N TRP A 62 -8.98 -21.43 7.68
CA TRP A 62 -9.23 -21.49 6.24
C TRP A 62 -9.56 -20.10 5.70
N ILE A 63 -10.40 -19.34 6.41
CA ILE A 63 -10.76 -17.97 6.02
C ILE A 63 -9.52 -17.08 6.00
N ALA A 64 -8.64 -17.20 6.99
CA ALA A 64 -7.37 -16.47 6.98
C ALA A 64 -6.53 -16.80 5.75
N MET A 65 -6.39 -18.09 5.40
CA MET A 65 -5.61 -18.52 4.23
C MET A 65 -6.19 -18.00 2.91
N GLU A 66 -7.51 -17.91 2.79
CA GLU A 66 -8.19 -17.44 1.57
C GLU A 66 -8.13 -15.90 1.43
N GLU A 67 -8.38 -15.17 2.51
CA GLU A 67 -8.53 -13.71 2.49
C GLU A 67 -7.20 -12.96 2.66
N MET A 68 -6.23 -13.54 3.36
CA MET A 68 -4.95 -12.90 3.62
C MET A 68 -3.93 -13.21 2.53
N SER A 69 -3.22 -12.18 2.04
CA SER A 69 -2.09 -12.39 1.13
C SER A 69 -0.96 -13.16 1.82
N PRO A 70 -0.25 -14.06 1.13
CA PRO A 70 0.89 -14.75 1.72
C PRO A 70 1.98 -13.78 2.17
N VAL A 71 2.61 -14.10 3.30
CA VAL A 71 3.71 -13.34 3.92
C VAL A 71 4.91 -14.29 4.01
N GLU A 72 6.12 -13.80 3.72
CA GLU A 72 7.33 -14.63 3.73
C GLU A 72 7.83 -14.89 5.16
N GLU A 73 7.53 -13.95 6.06
CA GLU A 73 7.92 -13.98 7.46
C GLU A 73 7.09 -14.96 8.30
N ASP A 74 7.73 -15.52 9.34
CA ASP A 74 7.10 -16.46 10.25
C ASP A 74 5.94 -15.81 11.03
N THR A 75 4.80 -16.52 11.10
CA THR A 75 3.71 -16.16 12.01
C THR A 75 4.04 -16.64 13.42
N ILE A 76 4.06 -15.70 14.38
CA ILE A 76 4.25 -15.96 15.81
C ILE A 76 3.02 -16.67 16.38
N GLU A 77 1.84 -16.11 16.13
CA GLU A 77 0.56 -16.68 16.57
C GLU A 77 -0.55 -16.23 15.62
N GLN A 78 -1.43 -17.16 15.26
CA GLN A 78 -2.71 -16.87 14.64
C GLN A 78 -3.82 -17.06 15.68
N LYS A 79 -4.67 -16.05 15.84
CA LYS A 79 -5.80 -16.10 16.76
C LYS A 79 -7.07 -15.54 16.12
N CYS A 80 -8.19 -16.21 16.37
CA CYS A 80 -9.51 -15.67 16.06
C CYS A 80 -10.20 -15.21 17.34
N PHE A 81 -10.81 -14.03 17.29
CA PHE A 81 -11.56 -13.44 18.38
C PHE A 81 -12.92 -12.97 17.88
N HIS A 82 -13.94 -13.10 18.73
CA HIS A 82 -15.32 -12.71 18.43
C HIS A 82 -15.84 -11.72 19.46
N TRP A 83 -16.43 -10.64 18.98
CA TRP A 83 -17.17 -9.66 19.75
C TRP A 83 -18.64 -9.70 19.35
N GLU A 84 -19.46 -10.32 20.18
CA GLU A 84 -20.91 -10.29 20.06
C GLU A 84 -21.45 -9.06 20.78
N ILE A 85 -22.29 -8.30 20.07
CA ILE A 85 -22.92 -7.09 20.57
C ILE A 85 -24.41 -7.37 20.62
N ASP A 86 -25.02 -7.22 21.79
CA ASP A 86 -26.45 -7.52 22.00
C ASP A 86 -27.38 -6.28 21.98
N ASN A 87 -26.80 -5.07 21.97
CA ASN A 87 -27.53 -3.79 22.00
C ASN A 87 -26.89 -2.79 21.03
N TRP A 88 -26.88 -3.15 19.75
CA TRP A 88 -26.22 -2.40 18.68
C TRP A 88 -26.69 -0.94 18.61
N SER A 89 -28.00 -0.72 18.70
CA SER A 89 -28.62 0.59 18.56
C SER A 89 -28.17 1.59 19.63
N ASN A 90 -27.83 1.10 20.82
CA ASN A 90 -27.39 1.93 21.95
C ASN A 90 -25.87 2.10 22.04
N LEU A 91 -25.11 1.58 21.08
CA LEU A 91 -23.66 1.79 21.09
C LEU A 91 -23.33 3.30 20.99
N PRO A 92 -22.30 3.75 21.73
CA PRO A 92 -21.76 5.09 21.58
C PRO A 92 -21.21 5.31 20.16
N HIS A 93 -20.86 6.57 19.84
CA HIS A 93 -20.21 6.88 18.58
C HIS A 93 -18.90 6.10 18.38
N GLU A 94 -18.13 5.94 19.47
CA GLU A 94 -16.88 5.19 19.54
C GLU A 94 -17.04 4.09 20.59
N ALA A 95 -16.91 2.83 20.18
CA ALA A 95 -17.03 1.66 21.04
C ALA A 95 -15.78 0.78 20.93
N ARG A 96 -15.25 0.33 22.07
CA ARG A 96 -14.15 -0.64 22.13
C ARG A 96 -14.68 -2.00 22.55
N GLY A 97 -14.30 -3.03 21.80
CA GLY A 97 -14.56 -4.43 22.16
C GLY A 97 -13.70 -4.91 23.33
N PRO A 98 -13.91 -6.14 23.79
CA PRO A 98 -13.08 -6.74 24.83
C PRO A 98 -11.63 -6.93 24.36
N VAL A 99 -10.70 -6.84 25.30
CA VAL A 99 -9.28 -7.06 25.04
C VAL A 99 -8.99 -8.56 24.91
N PHE A 100 -8.16 -8.93 23.94
CA PHE A 100 -7.67 -10.30 23.74
C PHE A 100 -6.16 -10.31 23.45
N GLU A 101 -5.47 -11.33 23.95
CA GLU A 101 -4.03 -11.48 23.75
C GLU A 101 -3.71 -12.32 22.50
N ALA A 102 -2.78 -11.87 21.66
CA ALA A 102 -2.22 -12.67 20.57
C ALA A 102 -0.77 -12.24 20.30
N GLY A 103 0.14 -13.21 20.15
CA GLY A 103 1.55 -12.98 19.84
C GLY A 103 2.29 -12.16 20.90
N GLY A 104 1.85 -12.19 22.17
CA GLY A 104 2.39 -11.37 23.25
C GLY A 104 1.89 -9.92 23.28
N HIS A 105 0.88 -9.59 22.48
CA HIS A 105 0.27 -8.26 22.39
C HIS A 105 -1.20 -8.29 22.81
N GLU A 106 -1.70 -7.18 23.34
CA GLU A 106 -3.10 -7.02 23.74
C GLU A 106 -3.86 -6.18 22.71
N TRP A 107 -4.89 -6.77 22.13
CA TRP A 107 -5.65 -6.22 21.02
C TRP A 107 -7.11 -6.01 21.41
N ASN A 108 -7.80 -5.08 20.76
CA ASN A 108 -9.26 -5.00 20.76
C ASN A 108 -9.76 -4.57 19.37
N LEU A 109 -11.08 -4.56 19.19
CA LEU A 109 -11.71 -3.90 18.05
C LEU A 109 -12.19 -2.51 18.47
N LEU A 110 -11.80 -1.49 17.71
CA LEU A 110 -12.33 -0.12 17.82
C LEU A 110 -13.37 0.08 16.72
N LEU A 111 -14.60 0.35 17.11
CA LEU A 111 -15.76 0.40 16.23
C LEU A 111 -16.42 1.78 16.29
N PHE A 112 -16.75 2.31 15.10
CA PHE A 112 -17.61 3.47 14.93
C PHE A 112 -18.89 3.03 14.20
N PRO A 113 -19.97 2.70 14.93
CA PRO A 113 -21.20 2.14 14.35
C PRO A 113 -21.89 3.06 13.31
N ARG A 114 -21.61 4.36 13.40
CA ARG A 114 -22.17 5.43 12.55
C ARG A 114 -21.13 6.01 11.59
N GLY A 115 -19.97 5.37 11.48
CA GLY A 115 -18.81 5.83 10.75
C GLY A 115 -18.00 6.88 11.53
N ASN A 116 -16.76 7.13 11.12
CA ASN A 116 -15.87 8.10 11.77
C ASN A 116 -16.46 9.51 11.87
N HIS A 117 -17.24 9.92 10.86
CA HIS A 117 -17.86 11.23 10.78
C HIS A 117 -19.29 11.26 11.35
N GLY A 118 -19.81 10.11 11.80
CA GLY A 118 -21.17 10.00 12.34
C GLY A 118 -22.28 10.23 11.31
N ASP A 119 -21.99 10.11 10.01
CA ASP A 119 -22.92 10.39 8.92
C ASP A 119 -23.79 9.18 8.52
N PHE A 120 -23.59 8.03 9.17
CA PHE A 120 -24.29 6.77 8.87
C PHE A 120 -24.10 6.27 7.43
N SER A 121 -23.10 6.77 6.70
CA SER A 121 -22.80 6.25 5.36
C SER A 121 -22.25 4.83 5.46
N HIS A 122 -21.26 4.64 6.33
CA HIS A 122 -20.56 3.39 6.54
C HIS A 122 -20.32 3.15 8.04
N ILE A 123 -20.07 1.90 8.38
CA ILE A 123 -19.47 1.50 9.65
C ILE A 123 -17.96 1.59 9.48
N SER A 124 -17.26 2.14 10.47
CA SER A 124 -15.79 2.12 10.51
C SER A 124 -15.33 1.14 11.60
N VAL A 125 -14.30 0.36 11.32
CA VAL A 125 -13.76 -0.62 12.28
C VAL A 125 -12.25 -0.77 12.14
N TYR A 126 -11.58 -0.86 13.28
CA TYR A 126 -10.13 -0.91 13.40
C TYR A 126 -9.72 -2.01 14.38
N LEU A 127 -8.54 -2.55 14.14
CA LEU A 127 -7.79 -3.30 15.14
C LEU A 127 -6.96 -2.28 15.92
N GLU A 128 -7.03 -2.28 17.25
CA GLU A 128 -6.27 -1.36 18.11
C GLU A 128 -5.37 -2.17 19.06
N LEU A 129 -4.09 -1.77 19.13
CA LEU A 129 -3.07 -2.29 20.03
C LEU A 129 -3.16 -1.52 21.36
N THR A 130 -3.66 -2.20 22.38
CA THR A 130 -4.02 -1.57 23.66
C THR A 130 -2.83 -1.44 24.63
N ASN A 131 -1.87 -2.36 24.56
CA ASN A 131 -0.66 -2.34 25.39
C ASN A 131 0.55 -1.68 24.71
N ALA A 132 0.29 -0.79 23.74
CA ALA A 132 1.33 0.03 23.13
C ALA A 132 2.06 0.86 24.21
N LYS A 133 3.33 0.54 24.45
CA LYS A 133 4.15 1.23 25.46
C LYS A 133 4.54 2.61 24.96
N ASP A 134 4.43 3.64 25.81
CA ASP A 134 4.77 5.04 25.46
C ASP A 134 6.26 5.27 25.16
N THR A 135 7.11 4.25 25.19
CA THR A 135 8.54 4.38 24.89
C THR A 135 8.79 4.30 23.39
N CYS A 136 9.47 5.31 22.84
CA CYS A 136 9.87 5.42 21.43
C CYS A 136 10.98 4.42 21.01
N ARG A 137 11.07 3.25 21.64
CA ARG A 137 12.10 2.29 21.26
C ARG A 137 11.69 1.59 19.95
N PRO A 138 12.55 1.53 18.93
CA PRO A 138 12.26 0.88 17.65
C PRO A 138 11.86 -0.60 17.77
N ASP A 139 12.24 -1.25 18.88
CA ASP A 139 12.03 -2.66 19.17
C ASP A 139 10.66 -3.00 19.78
N GLN A 140 9.79 -2.01 20.01
CA GLN A 140 8.46 -2.22 20.61
C GLN A 140 7.35 -1.92 19.60
N HIS A 141 7.17 -2.85 18.67
CA HIS A 141 6.12 -2.82 17.66
C HIS A 141 5.45 -4.20 17.55
N ALA A 142 4.28 -4.23 16.95
CA ALA A 142 3.61 -5.46 16.55
C ALA A 142 3.29 -5.39 15.06
N CYS A 143 3.82 -6.31 14.26
CA CYS A 143 3.39 -6.46 12.87
C CYS A 143 2.28 -7.51 12.84
N ALA A 144 1.12 -7.13 12.33
CA ALA A 144 -0.01 -8.04 12.24
C ALA A 144 -0.70 -7.96 10.88
N GLN A 145 -0.96 -9.14 10.31
CA GLN A 145 -1.90 -9.32 9.21
C GLN A 145 -3.21 -9.80 9.80
N TYR A 146 -4.33 -9.27 9.34
CA TYR A 146 -5.61 -9.58 9.94
C TYR A 146 -6.77 -9.44 8.96
N VAL A 147 -7.87 -10.09 9.30
CA VAL A 147 -9.15 -9.99 8.59
C VAL A 147 -10.18 -9.58 9.62
N ILE A 148 -10.88 -8.48 9.37
CA ILE A 148 -12.04 -8.07 10.17
C ILE A 148 -13.30 -8.54 9.46
N LEU A 149 -14.18 -9.17 10.20
CA LEU A 149 -15.42 -9.75 9.71
C LEU A 149 -16.61 -9.23 10.50
N VAL A 150 -17.75 -9.17 9.82
CA VAL A 150 -19.07 -9.03 10.43
C VAL A 150 -19.93 -10.20 9.98
N SER A 151 -20.56 -10.89 10.91
CA SER A 151 -21.40 -12.05 10.63
C SER A 151 -22.74 -11.96 11.36
N SER A 152 -23.72 -12.66 10.81
CA SER A 152 -25.00 -12.88 11.49
C SER A 152 -24.78 -13.73 12.75
N ILE A 153 -25.61 -13.52 13.78
CA ILE A 153 -25.51 -14.31 15.02
C ILE A 153 -26.04 -15.72 14.76
N SER A 154 -27.16 -15.83 14.04
CA SER A 154 -27.85 -17.09 13.74
C SER A 154 -27.12 -17.96 12.71
N ASP A 155 -26.49 -17.32 11.72
CA ASP A 155 -25.74 -17.97 10.63
C ASP A 155 -24.31 -17.41 10.53
N PRO A 156 -23.32 -18.06 11.18
CA PRO A 156 -21.92 -17.69 11.09
C PRO A 156 -21.26 -17.94 9.72
N THR A 157 -21.98 -18.55 8.77
CA THR A 157 -21.51 -18.68 7.38
C THR A 157 -21.89 -17.47 6.53
N ASN A 158 -22.87 -16.68 6.95
CA ASN A 158 -23.21 -15.39 6.35
C ASN A 158 -22.36 -14.28 6.99
N TYR A 159 -21.22 -13.98 6.36
CA TYR A 159 -20.33 -12.92 6.79
C TYR A 159 -19.84 -12.05 5.63
N TYR A 160 -19.43 -10.83 5.98
CA TYR A 160 -18.65 -9.94 5.14
C TYR A 160 -17.29 -9.69 5.81
N CYS A 161 -16.22 -9.58 5.03
CA CYS A 161 -14.90 -9.35 5.58
C CYS A 161 -14.02 -8.44 4.72
N LYS A 162 -12.98 -7.88 5.35
CA LYS A 162 -11.89 -7.17 4.68
C LYS A 162 -10.54 -7.55 5.30
N PRO A 163 -9.54 -7.95 4.50
CA PRO A 163 -8.17 -8.17 4.96
C PRO A 163 -7.39 -6.85 5.05
N SER A 164 -6.41 -6.81 5.96
CA SER A 164 -5.43 -5.73 6.06
C SER A 164 -4.15 -6.24 6.72
N ARG A 165 -3.12 -5.39 6.71
CA ARG A 165 -1.86 -5.61 7.41
C ARG A 165 -1.30 -4.27 7.85
N ALA A 166 -0.71 -4.24 9.03
CA ALA A 166 -0.12 -3.02 9.56
C ALA A 166 0.96 -3.31 10.60
N ARG A 167 1.79 -2.29 10.82
CA ARG A 167 2.68 -2.18 11.96
C ARG A 167 2.02 -1.29 13.01
N PHE A 168 1.84 -1.85 14.20
CA PHE A 168 1.28 -1.19 15.35
C PHE A 168 2.39 -0.77 16.32
N SER A 169 2.28 0.44 16.85
CA SER A 169 3.25 1.04 17.78
C SER A 169 2.56 2.11 18.64
N ASN A 170 3.29 2.82 19.50
CA ASN A 170 2.72 3.96 20.21
C ASN A 170 2.32 5.14 19.30
N TYR A 171 2.92 5.22 18.09
CA TYR A 171 2.62 6.23 17.07
C TYR A 171 1.45 5.84 16.19
N CYS A 172 1.27 4.55 15.94
CA CYS A 172 0.18 3.99 15.15
C CYS A 172 -0.49 2.89 15.97
N LYS A 173 -1.40 3.28 16.88
CA LYS A 173 -2.04 2.35 17.81
C LYS A 173 -3.16 1.55 17.15
N ASP A 174 -3.78 2.08 16.12
CA ASP A 174 -4.91 1.48 15.42
C ASP A 174 -4.75 1.55 13.90
N TRP A 175 -5.29 0.54 13.22
CA TRP A 175 -5.34 0.48 11.75
C TRP A 175 -6.54 -0.34 11.30
N GLY A 176 -7.17 0.07 10.21
CA GLY A 176 -8.43 -0.52 9.78
C GLY A 176 -9.12 0.25 8.66
N PHE A 177 -10.45 0.24 8.69
CA PHE A 177 -11.26 0.65 7.56
C PHE A 177 -12.22 1.77 7.97
N ASN A 178 -12.06 2.93 7.33
CA ASN A 178 -13.01 4.04 7.45
C ASN A 178 -14.38 3.63 6.89
N ASP A 179 -14.39 2.97 5.73
CA ASP A 179 -15.61 2.54 5.05
C ASP A 179 -15.68 1.01 5.04
N PHE A 180 -15.83 0.38 6.20
CA PHE A 180 -15.84 -1.08 6.31
C PHE A 180 -17.07 -1.69 5.63
N LEU A 181 -18.26 -1.33 6.11
CA LEU A 181 -19.53 -1.84 5.59
C LEU A 181 -20.52 -0.68 5.44
N PRO A 182 -21.14 -0.47 4.26
CA PRO A 182 -22.23 0.48 4.11
C PRO A 182 -23.38 0.15 5.07
N HIS A 183 -23.97 1.18 5.69
CA HIS A 183 -24.98 0.95 6.73
C HIS A 183 -26.23 0.22 6.21
N GLU A 184 -26.59 0.45 4.94
CA GLU A 184 -27.68 -0.25 4.24
C GLU A 184 -27.50 -1.77 4.18
N ARG A 185 -26.26 -2.26 4.25
CA ARG A 185 -25.96 -3.70 4.18
C ARG A 185 -26.09 -4.41 5.53
N LEU A 186 -26.31 -3.69 6.63
CA LEU A 186 -26.60 -4.29 7.94
C LEU A 186 -27.95 -5.03 7.93
N LEU A 187 -28.92 -4.45 7.24
CA LEU A 187 -30.27 -4.99 7.12
C LEU A 187 -30.42 -5.76 5.81
N SER A 188 -31.54 -6.46 5.67
CA SER A 188 -31.86 -7.16 4.43
C SER A 188 -31.97 -6.16 3.28
N PHE A 189 -31.21 -6.38 2.22
CA PHE A 189 -31.25 -5.59 0.99
C PHE A 189 -31.51 -6.53 -0.20
N LYS A 190 -31.94 -5.96 -1.32
CA LYS A 190 -32.10 -6.71 -2.57
C LYS A 190 -30.86 -6.52 -3.42
N ASP A 191 -30.31 -7.62 -3.93
CA ASP A 191 -29.28 -7.54 -4.97
C ASP A 191 -29.89 -7.24 -6.35
N ASP A 192 -29.03 -6.98 -7.35
CA ASP A 192 -29.43 -6.72 -8.74
C ASP A 192 -30.25 -7.87 -9.38
N LYS A 193 -30.26 -9.04 -8.74
CA LYS A 193 -31.00 -10.24 -9.17
C LYS A 193 -32.25 -10.46 -8.33
N GLU A 194 -32.72 -9.44 -7.61
CA GLU A 194 -33.90 -9.46 -6.74
C GLU A 194 -33.84 -10.50 -5.60
N ARG A 195 -32.64 -10.98 -5.26
CA ARG A 195 -32.44 -11.86 -4.11
C ARG A 195 -32.34 -11.02 -2.86
N VAL A 196 -33.10 -11.42 -1.84
CA VAL A 196 -33.06 -10.79 -0.53
C VAL A 196 -31.88 -11.35 0.24
N SER A 197 -30.96 -10.47 0.64
CA SER A 197 -29.84 -10.84 1.50
C SER A 197 -30.32 -11.14 2.92
N VAL A 198 -29.61 -12.04 3.59
CA VAL A 198 -29.79 -12.28 5.01
C VAL A 198 -29.13 -11.12 5.77
N PRO A 199 -29.83 -10.45 6.69
CA PRO A 199 -29.28 -9.32 7.44
C PRO A 199 -28.14 -9.77 8.35
N PHE A 200 -27.14 -8.90 8.55
CA PHE A 200 -26.11 -9.13 9.57
C PHE A 200 -26.59 -8.73 10.97
N LEU A 201 -27.46 -7.72 11.06
CA LEU A 201 -28.05 -7.24 12.31
C LEU A 201 -29.37 -7.96 12.59
N GLU A 202 -29.42 -8.77 13.65
CA GLU A 202 -30.56 -9.61 14.01
C GLU A 202 -31.01 -9.30 15.44
N ASN A 203 -32.25 -8.82 15.62
CA ASN A 203 -32.79 -8.51 16.95
C ASN A 203 -31.90 -7.56 17.78
N ASP A 204 -31.33 -6.55 17.12
CA ASP A 204 -30.34 -5.62 17.70
C ASP A 204 -29.00 -6.26 18.11
N ARG A 205 -28.75 -7.49 17.62
CA ARG A 205 -27.53 -8.25 17.85
C ARG A 205 -26.69 -8.43 16.60
N ILE A 206 -25.38 -8.35 16.73
CA ILE A 206 -24.42 -8.53 15.62
C ILE A 206 -23.09 -9.07 16.15
N ARG A 207 -22.37 -9.84 15.30
CA ARG A 207 -21.03 -10.34 15.64
C ARG A 207 -19.99 -9.68 14.77
N PHE A 208 -19.03 -9.03 15.41
CA PHE A 208 -17.74 -8.70 14.78
C PHE A 208 -16.73 -9.78 15.14
N SER A 209 -15.91 -10.18 14.19
CA SER A 209 -14.81 -11.11 14.43
C SER A 209 -13.53 -10.56 13.84
N VAL A 210 -12.40 -10.93 14.42
CA VAL A 210 -11.09 -10.65 13.84
C VAL A 210 -10.26 -11.91 13.87
N ILE A 211 -9.62 -12.21 12.75
CA ILE A 211 -8.56 -13.21 12.69
C ILE A 211 -7.26 -12.44 12.56
N VAL A 212 -6.34 -12.59 13.50
CA VAL A 212 -5.06 -11.88 13.54
C VAL A 212 -3.92 -12.88 13.45
N ASN A 213 -3.00 -12.63 12.54
CA ASN A 213 -1.71 -13.28 12.40
C ASN A 213 -0.65 -12.28 12.86
N VAL A 214 -0.09 -12.49 14.04
CA VAL A 214 1.04 -11.70 14.51
C VAL A 214 2.29 -12.25 13.84
N VAL A 215 3.02 -11.40 13.13
CA VAL A 215 4.14 -11.78 12.28
C VAL A 215 5.45 -11.31 12.89
N ARG A 216 6.48 -12.15 12.80
CA ARG A 216 7.83 -11.83 13.22
C ARG A 216 8.44 -10.80 12.25
N ASP A 217 8.89 -9.67 12.77
CA ASP A 217 9.68 -8.69 12.01
C ASP A 217 11.17 -8.79 12.38
N PRO A 218 11.99 -9.53 11.62
CA PRO A 218 13.43 -9.59 11.86
C PRO A 218 14.15 -8.31 11.40
N THR A 219 13.52 -7.50 10.55
CA THR A 219 14.13 -6.32 9.91
C THR A 219 13.97 -5.05 10.74
N GLY A 220 12.95 -5.02 11.61
CA GLY A 220 12.54 -3.84 12.37
C GLY A 220 11.79 -2.79 11.53
N VAL A 221 11.54 -3.04 10.25
CA VAL A 221 10.90 -2.11 9.31
C VAL A 221 9.71 -2.72 8.54
N LEU A 222 9.27 -3.93 8.90
CA LEU A 222 8.17 -4.60 8.21
C LEU A 222 6.88 -3.77 8.33
N TRP A 223 6.27 -3.47 7.19
CA TRP A 223 5.07 -2.64 7.04
C TRP A 223 5.13 -1.29 7.76
N MET A 224 6.34 -0.75 7.94
CA MET A 224 6.52 0.57 8.48
C MET A 224 5.97 1.61 7.51
N THR A 225 4.99 2.37 7.97
CA THR A 225 4.33 3.44 7.20
C THR A 225 4.80 4.83 7.61
N ASP A 226 5.30 4.97 8.85
CA ASP A 226 5.91 6.21 9.35
C ASP A 226 7.43 6.19 9.12
N PHE A 227 7.84 6.63 7.93
CA PHE A 227 9.25 6.86 7.62
C PHE A 227 9.75 8.22 8.12
N GLU A 228 8.89 9.09 8.66
CA GLU A 228 9.32 10.43 9.10
C GLU A 228 10.28 10.33 10.29
N ASN A 229 10.13 9.30 11.13
CA ASN A 229 10.95 9.05 12.30
C ASN A 229 12.04 7.97 12.11
N TYR A 230 12.20 7.42 10.90
CA TYR A 230 13.19 6.38 10.64
C TYR A 230 14.51 6.95 10.10
N ASP A 231 15.56 6.92 10.93
CA ASP A 231 16.92 7.23 10.47
C ASP A 231 17.55 6.00 9.78
N SER A 232 17.38 5.94 8.46
CA SER A 232 17.95 4.86 7.62
C SER A 232 19.45 4.72 7.77
N ARG A 233 20.19 5.81 8.00
CA ARG A 233 21.65 5.78 8.02
C ARG A 233 22.17 5.31 9.35
N GLU A 234 21.52 5.67 10.45
CA GLU A 234 21.83 5.09 11.75
C GLU A 234 21.70 3.56 11.71
N HIS A 235 20.62 3.05 11.11
CA HIS A 235 20.31 1.62 11.12
C HIS A 235 21.06 0.80 10.07
N THR A 236 21.30 1.37 8.88
CA THR A 236 21.84 0.61 7.73
C THR A 236 23.18 1.12 7.22
N GLY A 237 23.57 2.34 7.61
CA GLY A 237 24.68 3.08 6.99
C GLY A 237 24.34 3.75 5.65
N PHE A 238 23.13 3.58 5.13
CA PHE A 238 22.68 4.12 3.84
C PHE A 238 21.42 4.99 3.96
N VAL A 239 21.12 5.80 2.94
CA VAL A 239 19.83 6.51 2.81
C VAL A 239 19.06 6.09 1.58
N GLY A 240 17.74 6.24 1.69
CA GLY A 240 16.80 6.10 0.60
C GLY A 240 16.68 7.34 -0.29
N LEU A 241 15.84 7.18 -1.32
CA LEU A 241 15.40 8.23 -2.22
C LEU A 241 13.93 8.55 -1.94
N ARG A 242 13.56 9.83 -2.01
CA ARG A 242 12.16 10.25 -1.92
C ARG A 242 11.43 9.85 -3.20
N ASN A 243 10.28 9.19 -3.07
CA ASN A 243 9.46 8.84 -4.22
C ASN A 243 8.57 10.03 -4.61
N GLN A 244 8.63 10.45 -5.87
CA GLN A 244 7.89 11.61 -6.40
C GLN A 244 6.58 11.18 -7.10
N GLY A 245 5.95 10.08 -6.66
CA GLY A 245 4.77 9.50 -7.30
C GLY A 245 5.10 8.17 -7.96
N ALA A 246 4.99 8.07 -9.28
CA ALA A 246 5.16 6.82 -10.03
C ALA A 246 6.63 6.50 -10.37
N THR A 247 7.60 7.06 -9.64
CA THR A 247 9.04 7.03 -9.97
C THR A 247 9.82 5.88 -9.30
N CYS A 248 9.14 4.85 -8.77
CA CYS A 248 9.78 3.77 -8.02
C CYS A 248 10.82 2.99 -8.86
N TYR A 249 10.53 2.71 -10.13
CA TYR A 249 11.45 2.05 -11.05
C TYR A 249 12.77 2.81 -11.21
N MET A 250 12.68 4.15 -11.31
CA MET A 250 13.82 5.05 -11.46
C MET A 250 14.64 5.09 -10.18
N ASN A 251 14.00 5.22 -9.02
CA ASN A 251 14.68 5.23 -7.73
C ASN A 251 15.43 3.91 -7.47
N SER A 252 14.81 2.76 -7.77
CA SER A 252 15.45 1.44 -7.68
C SER A 252 16.65 1.31 -8.62
N LEU A 253 16.56 1.84 -9.85
CA LEU A 253 17.68 1.87 -10.78
C LEU A 253 18.82 2.75 -10.25
N PHE A 254 18.54 3.96 -9.78
CA PHE A 254 19.57 4.86 -9.25
C PHE A 254 20.30 4.28 -8.05
N GLN A 255 19.59 3.64 -7.12
CA GLN A 255 20.22 2.93 -6.00
C GLN A 255 21.11 1.78 -6.49
N SER A 256 20.65 1.01 -7.48
CA SER A 256 21.44 -0.08 -8.08
C SER A 256 22.73 0.43 -8.76
N LEU A 257 22.63 1.52 -9.52
CA LEU A 257 23.77 2.17 -10.18
C LEU A 257 24.73 2.80 -9.15
N TYR A 258 24.21 3.40 -8.08
CA TYR A 258 25.01 3.96 -7.00
C TYR A 258 25.83 2.88 -6.26
N CYS A 259 25.20 1.75 -5.96
CA CYS A 259 25.84 0.59 -5.36
C CYS A 259 26.89 -0.06 -6.29
N THR A 260 26.84 0.23 -7.59
CA THR A 260 27.87 -0.17 -8.54
C THR A 260 29.07 0.77 -8.44
N ASN A 261 29.99 0.45 -7.53
CA ASN A 261 31.15 1.28 -7.18
C ASN A 261 31.98 1.80 -8.37
N ALA A 262 32.19 0.96 -9.38
CA ALA A 262 32.94 1.35 -10.58
C ALA A 262 32.19 2.43 -11.39
N PHE A 263 30.89 2.25 -11.58
CA PHE A 263 30.03 3.21 -12.26
C PHE A 263 29.97 4.53 -11.50
N ARG A 264 29.76 4.49 -10.18
CA ARG A 264 29.77 5.68 -9.31
C ARG A 264 31.05 6.50 -9.45
N LYS A 265 32.22 5.84 -9.44
CA LYS A 265 33.51 6.51 -9.65
C LYS A 265 33.64 7.13 -11.04
N ALA A 266 33.17 6.43 -12.08
CA ALA A 266 33.19 6.95 -13.45
C ALA A 266 32.31 8.20 -13.59
N VAL A 267 31.12 8.20 -12.98
CA VAL A 267 30.22 9.36 -12.96
C VAL A 267 30.87 10.58 -12.30
N TYR A 268 31.60 10.41 -11.20
CA TYR A 268 32.32 11.51 -10.55
C TYR A 268 33.48 12.08 -11.39
N GLN A 269 33.99 11.36 -12.38
CA GLN A 269 35.06 11.82 -13.27
C GLN A 269 34.55 12.59 -14.49
N ILE A 270 33.24 12.66 -14.70
CA ILE A 270 32.68 13.42 -15.83
C ILE A 270 32.92 14.92 -15.59
N PRO A 271 33.50 15.66 -16.55
CA PRO A 271 33.71 17.11 -16.40
C PRO A 271 32.39 17.87 -16.57
N THR A 272 31.89 18.43 -15.48
CA THR A 272 30.60 19.13 -15.43
C THR A 272 30.72 20.61 -15.01
N GLU A 273 31.95 21.14 -14.94
CA GLU A 273 32.24 22.50 -14.45
C GLU A 273 31.51 23.62 -15.20
N ASN A 274 31.28 23.43 -16.51
CA ASN A 274 30.63 24.40 -17.39
C ASN A 274 29.18 24.03 -17.73
N ASP A 275 28.63 22.99 -17.09
CA ASP A 275 27.29 22.52 -17.39
C ASP A 275 26.24 23.36 -16.66
N ASN A 276 25.10 23.58 -17.30
CA ASN A 276 23.95 24.21 -16.66
C ASN A 276 23.37 23.27 -15.59
N PRO A 277 23.26 23.69 -14.31
CA PRO A 277 22.71 22.88 -13.23
C PRO A 277 21.32 22.28 -13.47
N THR A 278 20.46 22.92 -14.28
CA THR A 278 19.09 22.44 -14.50
C THR A 278 18.98 21.42 -15.62
N ASP A 279 19.94 21.40 -16.55
CA ASP A 279 19.78 20.68 -17.83
C ASP A 279 20.75 19.51 -17.96
N SER A 280 21.82 19.48 -17.16
CA SER A 280 22.84 18.43 -17.25
C SER A 280 22.49 17.21 -16.42
N ILE A 281 22.20 16.11 -17.11
CA ILE A 281 21.99 14.79 -16.52
C ILE A 281 23.25 14.31 -15.77
N ALA A 282 24.44 14.58 -16.31
CA ALA A 282 25.69 14.17 -15.67
C ALA A 282 25.88 14.89 -14.32
N LEU A 283 25.63 16.20 -14.28
CA LEU A 283 25.75 16.99 -13.06
C LEU A 283 24.69 16.62 -12.03
N SER A 284 23.43 16.40 -12.46
CA SER A 284 22.36 15.97 -11.56
C SER A 284 22.63 14.59 -10.97
N MET A 285 23.18 13.65 -11.76
CA MET A 285 23.61 12.33 -11.28
C MET A 285 24.78 12.41 -10.28
N GLN A 286 25.78 13.27 -10.52
CA GLN A 286 26.87 13.50 -9.58
C GLN A 286 26.36 14.01 -8.24
N ARG A 287 25.44 14.99 -8.25
CA ARG A 287 24.81 15.52 -7.04
C ARG A 287 23.96 14.49 -6.31
N LEU A 288 23.19 13.69 -7.06
CA LEU A 288 22.41 12.59 -6.49
C LEU A 288 23.32 11.60 -5.75
N PHE A 289 24.39 11.14 -6.39
CA PHE A 289 25.33 10.20 -5.78
C PHE A 289 26.09 10.81 -4.60
N HIS A 290 26.49 12.08 -4.70
CA HIS A 290 27.09 12.81 -3.59
C HIS A 290 26.14 12.85 -2.39
N ASN A 291 24.88 13.23 -2.60
CA ASN A 291 23.89 13.33 -1.52
C ASN A 291 23.56 11.97 -0.93
N LEU A 292 23.48 10.89 -1.73
CA LEU A 292 23.35 9.53 -1.22
C LEU A 292 24.52 9.14 -0.30
N GLN A 293 25.72 9.65 -0.58
CA GLN A 293 26.93 9.35 0.19
C GLN A 293 27.05 10.16 1.49
N PHE A 294 26.59 11.42 1.51
CA PHE A 294 26.90 12.36 2.61
C PHE A 294 25.70 13.02 3.29
N SER A 295 24.50 12.99 2.70
CA SER A 295 23.29 13.54 3.35
C SER A 295 23.05 12.85 4.68
N ASN A 296 22.22 13.40 5.56
CA ASN A 296 21.64 12.63 6.67
C ASN A 296 20.24 12.07 6.36
N ASN A 297 19.55 12.69 5.41
CA ASN A 297 18.15 12.44 5.10
C ASN A 297 17.97 11.79 3.72
N ALA A 298 16.77 11.24 3.48
CA ALA A 298 16.37 10.76 2.16
C ALA A 298 16.52 11.84 1.09
N VAL A 299 17.09 11.45 -0.06
CA VAL A 299 17.50 12.38 -1.12
C VAL A 299 16.41 12.53 -2.17
N ASP A 300 16.12 13.76 -2.58
CA ASP A 300 15.18 14.06 -3.67
C ASP A 300 15.78 13.79 -5.05
N THR A 301 14.97 13.26 -5.96
CA THR A 301 15.38 13.00 -7.36
C THR A 301 14.91 14.09 -8.34
N VAL A 302 14.42 15.23 -7.82
CA VAL A 302 13.78 16.31 -8.60
C VAL A 302 14.75 16.93 -9.62
N GLU A 303 16.02 17.09 -9.26
CA GLU A 303 17.02 17.63 -10.19
C GLU A 303 17.24 16.70 -11.38
N VAL A 304 17.19 15.39 -11.15
CA VAL A 304 17.40 14.40 -12.22
C VAL A 304 16.20 14.37 -13.15
N THR A 305 14.97 14.30 -12.63
CA THR A 305 13.75 14.32 -13.47
C THR A 305 13.65 15.62 -14.30
N LYS A 306 14.00 16.77 -13.71
CA LYS A 306 14.07 18.04 -14.46
C LYS A 306 15.14 18.03 -15.55
N SER A 307 16.30 17.42 -15.33
CA SER A 307 17.34 17.30 -16.36
C SER A 307 16.92 16.43 -17.56
N PHE A 308 15.98 15.50 -17.36
CA PHE A 308 15.30 14.77 -18.44
C PHE A 308 14.17 15.56 -19.12
N LYS A 309 13.93 16.81 -18.67
CA LYS A 309 12.82 17.68 -19.10
C LYS A 309 11.44 17.08 -18.83
N TRP A 310 11.33 16.21 -17.82
CA TRP A 310 10.05 15.68 -17.38
C TRP A 310 9.28 16.75 -16.62
N ASN A 311 8.02 16.89 -16.95
CA ASN A 311 7.07 17.72 -16.22
C ASN A 311 6.42 16.90 -15.07
N SER A 312 5.62 17.56 -14.22
CA SER A 312 4.97 16.91 -13.07
C SER A 312 3.97 15.80 -13.46
N LEU A 313 3.44 15.82 -14.68
CA LEU A 313 2.55 14.76 -15.19
C LEU A 313 3.35 13.53 -15.62
N ASP A 314 4.53 13.74 -16.22
CA ASP A 314 5.44 12.66 -16.63
C ASP A 314 5.94 11.86 -15.42
N THR A 315 6.15 12.52 -14.26
CA THR A 315 6.53 11.84 -13.00
C THR A 315 5.42 10.96 -12.41
N LEU A 316 4.19 11.09 -12.90
CA LEU A 316 3.05 10.24 -12.53
C LEU A 316 2.86 9.06 -13.49
N MET A 317 3.66 8.97 -14.56
CA MET A 317 3.64 7.85 -15.50
C MET A 317 4.81 6.90 -15.23
N GLN A 318 4.53 5.59 -15.24
CA GLN A 318 5.59 4.59 -15.20
C GLN A 318 6.18 4.41 -16.61
N HIS A 319 7.51 4.43 -16.69
CA HIS A 319 8.25 4.13 -17.90
C HIS A 319 8.89 2.75 -17.80
N ASP A 320 9.18 2.13 -18.94
CA ASP A 320 9.95 0.90 -18.99
C ASP A 320 11.37 1.16 -18.45
N VAL A 321 11.77 0.40 -17.42
CA VAL A 321 13.05 0.59 -16.73
C VAL A 321 14.25 0.32 -17.63
N GLN A 322 14.11 -0.59 -18.61
CA GLN A 322 15.17 -0.90 -19.56
C GLN A 322 15.37 0.26 -20.54
N GLU A 323 14.28 0.83 -21.06
CA GLU A 323 14.34 1.99 -21.94
C GLU A 323 14.94 3.20 -21.21
N PHE A 324 14.49 3.46 -19.99
CA PHE A 324 15.02 4.53 -19.15
C PHE A 324 16.51 4.33 -18.85
N ASN A 325 16.94 3.12 -18.46
CA ASN A 325 18.33 2.81 -18.18
C ASN A 325 19.23 3.02 -19.41
N ARG A 326 18.77 2.60 -20.60
CA ARG A 326 19.50 2.79 -21.85
C ARG A 326 19.65 4.27 -22.18
N LEU A 327 18.56 5.05 -22.10
CA LEU A 327 18.59 6.49 -22.33
C LEU A 327 19.57 7.21 -21.38
N LEU A 328 19.54 6.85 -20.10
CA LEU A 328 20.45 7.39 -19.09
C LEU A 328 21.91 7.07 -19.42
N GLN A 329 22.22 5.83 -19.75
CA GLN A 329 23.59 5.41 -20.08
C GLN A 329 24.10 6.09 -21.34
N ASP A 330 23.30 6.15 -22.40
CA ASP A 330 23.66 6.82 -23.66
C ASP A 330 24.01 8.30 -23.42
N LYS A 331 23.23 8.99 -22.56
CA LYS A 331 23.47 10.40 -22.21
C LYS A 331 24.75 10.61 -21.39
N LEU A 332 25.06 9.69 -20.48
CA LEU A 332 26.30 9.75 -19.71
C LEU A 332 27.51 9.42 -20.58
N GLU A 333 27.40 8.43 -21.46
CA GLU A 333 28.45 8.03 -22.40
C GLU A 333 28.79 9.16 -23.38
N GLU A 334 27.78 9.82 -23.97
CA GLU A 334 27.97 10.98 -24.85
C GLU A 334 28.87 12.05 -24.20
N LYS A 335 28.64 12.34 -22.91
CA LYS A 335 29.45 13.29 -22.14
C LYS A 335 30.85 12.77 -21.81
N MET A 336 31.00 11.49 -21.47
CA MET A 336 32.29 10.87 -21.19
C MET A 336 33.19 10.81 -22.45
N MET A 337 32.61 10.52 -23.61
CA MET A 337 33.35 10.42 -24.88
C MET A 337 33.82 11.79 -25.38
N VAL A 338 32.98 12.83 -25.28
CA VAL A 338 33.37 14.21 -25.63
C VAL A 338 34.59 14.66 -24.81
N HIS A 339 34.67 14.27 -23.54
CA HIS A 339 35.84 14.55 -22.71
C HIS A 339 37.09 13.81 -23.19
N THR A 340 36.97 12.50 -23.46
CA THR A 340 38.09 11.69 -23.95
C THR A 340 38.63 12.22 -25.27
N SER A 341 37.76 12.68 -26.16
CA SER A 341 38.14 13.31 -27.43
C SER A 341 38.80 14.67 -27.21
N ARG A 342 38.27 15.53 -26.31
CA ARG A 342 38.90 16.81 -25.96
C ARG A 342 40.27 16.67 -25.32
N ILE A 343 40.48 15.66 -24.46
CA ILE A 343 41.81 15.37 -23.90
C ILE A 343 42.78 14.98 -25.02
N LYS A 344 42.34 14.12 -25.96
CA LYS A 344 43.16 13.74 -27.12
C LYS A 344 43.50 14.95 -27.99
N GLU A 345 42.54 15.84 -28.27
CA GLU A 345 42.77 17.07 -29.02
C GLU A 345 43.72 18.04 -28.31
N LEU A 346 43.55 18.27 -27.00
CA LEU A 346 44.45 19.09 -26.19
C LEU A 346 45.87 18.48 -26.13
N HIS A 347 45.98 17.15 -26.09
CA HIS A 347 47.28 16.47 -26.15
C HIS A 347 47.94 16.63 -27.53
N VAL A 348 47.17 16.59 -28.62
CA VAL A 348 47.70 16.83 -29.97
C VAL A 348 48.13 18.30 -30.15
N LEU A 349 47.35 19.26 -29.66
CA LEU A 349 47.67 20.70 -29.75
C LEU A 349 48.90 21.08 -28.93
N THR A 350 49.06 20.54 -27.72
CA THR A 350 50.25 20.78 -26.88
C THR A 350 51.54 20.17 -27.45
N HIS A 351 51.44 19.24 -28.41
CA HIS A 351 52.59 18.67 -29.12
C HIS A 351 52.80 19.27 -30.53
N ALA A 352 51.86 20.08 -31.03
CA ALA A 352 51.98 20.75 -32.33
C ALA A 352 52.73 22.10 -32.25
N ASP A 353 52.81 22.72 -31.06
CA ASP A 353 53.45 24.03 -30.86
C ASP A 353 54.97 23.97 -30.56
N ASN A 354 55.64 22.84 -30.82
CA ASN A 354 57.10 22.76 -30.79
C ASN A 354 57.69 22.50 -32.19
N PRO A 355 57.73 23.52 -33.08
CA PRO A 355 58.61 23.46 -34.22
C PRO A 355 60.05 23.58 -33.69
N ILE A 356 60.77 22.46 -33.72
CA ILE A 356 62.23 22.44 -33.57
C ILE A 356 62.80 23.34 -34.68
N THR A 357 63.22 24.55 -34.34
CA THR A 357 64.18 25.34 -35.15
C THR A 357 65.59 25.06 -34.72
#